data_AF-A0AAV7V580-F1
#
_entry.id   AF-A0AAV7V580-F1
#
_cell.length_a   1.000
_cell.length_b   1.000
_cell.length_c   1.000
_cell.angle_alpha   90.00
_cell.angle_beta   90.00
_cell.angle_gamma   90.00
#
_symmetry.space_group_name_H-M   'P 1'
#
loop_
_entity.id
_entity.type
_entity.pdbx_description
1 polymer ?
#
loop_
_entity_poly.entity_id
_entity_poly.type
_entity_poly.pdbx_seq_one_letter_code
_entity_poly.pdbx_strand_id
1 'polypeptide(L)'
;MAGSQHEELWAGAHGVNKEGPQREELWAGAHARGAGAHGVNKEGSQHEELWAGAHGVNTAGSQHKELWAGAHGVIKEGSQHKELWAGAHGVNKEGSQHEELWAGAHGVNKAESQHVELWAGAHGVNTAGSQNEELWGLELMHEELWAGAHGVNKEVSQQEELWAGAHGVNKAGSQHEELWAGAHGVNTAGSQHEELWAGAHGVNKEGSQHEELWAGAHGVNTAGSQHHEELWAGAHGVNTAGSQHEELWAGAHGVNTAGSQHEEVWAGAHGVNKEEFQHEELWAGAHGVNTAGSQHEEVWAGAHGVNKEEFQYEELWAGAHGVNTAGSQHEELWAGAHGVNTAGSQHEEVWAGAHGVNKEGSQHEELWAGAHGVNKEGSQHEELWAGAHGVNTAGSQHKELWAGAHGSQHEELWAGAHGVNKEVSQQEELWAGAHGVNKAGSQHEELWAGAHGVNTAGSQHEELWAGAHGGNKEGSQHEELWAGAHGVSTAGSQHVELWAGAHGVNKEGSQHEELWAGAHGV
;
A
#
# COMPACT_ATOMS: atom_id res chain seq x y z
N MET A 1 47.18 -56.33 -10.33
CA MET A 1 46.46 -56.92 -9.19
C MET A 1 45.00 -56.77 -9.50
N ALA A 2 44.32 -57.87 -9.83
CA ALA A 2 42.90 -57.86 -10.17
C ALA A 2 42.11 -58.00 -8.86
N GLY A 3 41.34 -56.97 -8.49
CA GLY A 3 40.37 -57.09 -7.40
C GLY A 3 39.26 -58.03 -7.83
N SER A 4 38.95 -59.04 -7.01
CA SER A 4 37.82 -59.92 -7.25
C SER A 4 36.52 -59.16 -6.94
N GLN A 5 35.80 -58.74 -7.98
CA GLN A 5 34.40 -58.36 -7.85
C GLN A 5 33.59 -59.62 -7.52
N HIS A 6 32.79 -59.56 -6.45
CA HIS A 6 32.01 -60.67 -5.92
C HIS A 6 30.54 -60.22 -5.95
N GLU A 7 29.78 -60.66 -6.95
CA GLU A 7 28.33 -60.44 -7.02
C GLU A 7 27.60 -61.51 -6.19
N GLU A 8 26.75 -61.10 -5.23
CA GLU A 8 25.90 -62.02 -4.45
C GLU A 8 24.41 -61.65 -4.55
N LEU A 9 23.54 -62.65 -4.77
CA LEU A 9 22.09 -62.51 -4.80
C LEU A 9 21.44 -63.02 -3.51
N TRP A 10 20.65 -62.17 -2.84
CA TRP A 10 19.98 -62.48 -1.58
C TRP A 10 18.47 -62.28 -1.68
N ALA A 11 17.72 -63.38 -1.78
CA ALA A 11 16.27 -63.35 -1.85
C ALA A 11 15.62 -63.81 -0.54
N GLY A 12 14.78 -62.96 0.08
CA GLY A 12 14.01 -63.29 1.29
C GLY A 12 14.86 -63.52 2.56
N ALA A 13 16.00 -62.85 2.68
CA ALA A 13 16.91 -63.02 3.81
C ALA A 13 16.38 -62.38 5.11
N HIS A 14 16.59 -63.06 6.24
CA HIS A 14 16.21 -62.59 7.58
C HIS A 14 17.41 -62.61 8.53
N GLY A 15 17.64 -61.53 9.28
CA GLY A 15 18.61 -61.47 10.38
C GLY A 15 20.07 -61.56 9.93
N VAL A 16 20.44 -60.85 8.86
CA VAL A 16 21.79 -60.91 8.29
C VAL A 16 22.70 -59.88 8.95
N ASN A 17 23.88 -60.31 9.43
CA ASN A 17 24.95 -59.43 9.87
C ASN A 17 26.17 -59.62 8.96
N LYS A 18 26.69 -58.55 8.35
CA LYS A 18 27.81 -58.60 7.40
C LYS A 18 28.85 -57.52 7.69
N GLU A 19 30.12 -57.91 7.68
CA GLU A 19 31.29 -57.04 7.84
C GLU A 19 32.25 -57.23 6.64
N GLY A 20 32.80 -56.14 6.09
CA GLY A 20 33.91 -56.20 5.11
C GLY A 20 34.07 -54.97 4.21
N PRO A 21 35.23 -54.83 3.51
CA PRO A 21 35.63 -53.53 2.94
C PRO A 21 35.05 -53.17 1.55
N GLN A 22 34.70 -54.13 0.68
CA GLN A 22 34.23 -53.87 -0.71
C GLN A 22 33.33 -55.00 -1.23
N ARG A 23 32.09 -54.70 -1.66
CA ARG A 23 31.14 -55.69 -2.24
C ARG A 23 30.12 -55.07 -3.22
N GLU A 24 29.67 -55.88 -4.19
CA GLU A 24 28.51 -55.62 -5.07
C GLU A 24 27.41 -56.66 -4.75
N GLU A 25 26.22 -56.23 -4.31
CA GLU A 25 25.18 -57.17 -3.84
C GLU A 25 23.77 -56.82 -4.32
N LEU A 26 22.97 -57.84 -4.66
CA LEU A 26 21.58 -57.69 -5.07
C LEU A 26 20.63 -58.34 -4.06
N TRP A 27 19.76 -57.54 -3.45
CA TRP A 27 18.79 -57.93 -2.43
C TRP A 27 17.37 -57.80 -2.97
N ALA A 28 16.76 -58.93 -3.37
CA ALA A 28 15.46 -58.93 -4.06
C ALA A 28 14.40 -59.75 -3.32
N GLY A 29 13.22 -59.16 -3.08
CA GLY A 29 12.02 -59.91 -2.69
C GLY A 29 11.36 -60.60 -3.88
N ALA A 30 11.06 -61.90 -3.78
CA ALA A 30 10.30 -62.61 -4.81
C ALA A 30 8.84 -62.13 -4.85
N HIS A 31 8.34 -61.85 -6.06
CA HIS A 31 7.01 -61.30 -6.34
C HIS A 31 5.87 -61.87 -5.47
N ALA A 32 5.01 -60.96 -5.01
CA ALA A 32 3.72 -61.13 -4.33
C ALA A 32 3.77 -61.43 -2.81
N ARG A 33 3.46 -60.39 -2.04
CA ARG A 33 3.17 -60.36 -0.59
C ARG A 33 4.37 -60.60 0.34
N GLY A 34 5.12 -59.52 0.61
CA GLY A 34 5.72 -59.28 1.93
C GLY A 34 6.96 -60.09 2.31
N ALA A 35 7.92 -60.29 1.40
CA ALA A 35 9.20 -60.91 1.74
C ALA A 35 10.36 -60.20 1.04
N GLY A 36 10.79 -59.05 1.58
CA GLY A 36 12.11 -58.50 1.28
C GLY A 36 13.11 -58.77 2.40
N ALA A 37 14.31 -58.23 2.29
CA ALA A 37 15.35 -58.43 3.29
C ALA A 37 14.94 -57.82 4.64
N HIS A 38 14.96 -58.61 5.71
CA HIS A 38 14.47 -58.24 7.03
C HIS A 38 15.58 -58.25 8.08
N GLY A 39 15.77 -57.15 8.80
CA GLY A 39 16.71 -57.09 9.93
C GLY A 39 18.16 -57.30 9.47
N VAL A 40 18.62 -56.47 8.53
CA VAL A 40 19.99 -56.52 8.02
C VAL A 40 20.84 -55.49 8.75
N ASN A 41 22.00 -55.89 9.26
CA ASN A 41 23.03 -54.98 9.78
C ASN A 41 24.30 -55.11 8.95
N LYS A 42 24.86 -54.00 8.50
CA LYS A 42 26.04 -53.95 7.64
C LYS A 42 27.01 -52.86 8.05
N GLU A 43 28.28 -53.25 8.09
CA GLU A 43 29.41 -52.35 8.30
C GLU A 43 30.47 -52.56 7.21
N GLY A 44 30.91 -51.49 6.55
CA GLY A 44 31.94 -51.57 5.51
C GLY A 44 32.32 -50.23 4.90
N SER A 45 33.42 -50.20 4.14
CA SER A 45 33.94 -48.94 3.57
C SER A 45 33.34 -48.57 2.22
N GLN A 46 32.93 -49.55 1.39
CA GLN A 46 32.41 -49.33 0.05
C GLN A 46 31.33 -50.35 -0.33
N HIS A 47 30.17 -49.86 -0.77
CA HIS A 47 29.01 -50.69 -1.14
C HIS A 47 28.39 -50.22 -2.47
N GLU A 48 28.13 -51.16 -3.39
CA GLU A 48 27.30 -50.98 -4.58
C GLU A 48 26.13 -51.98 -4.54
N GLU A 49 24.90 -51.53 -4.26
CA GLU A 49 23.81 -52.45 -3.90
C GLU A 49 22.44 -52.09 -4.50
N LEU A 50 21.62 -53.12 -4.72
CA LEU A 50 20.22 -52.98 -5.15
C LEU A 50 19.29 -53.64 -4.14
N TRP A 51 18.36 -52.87 -3.59
CA TRP A 51 17.43 -53.26 -2.55
C TRP A 51 15.98 -53.18 -3.04
N ALA A 52 15.25 -54.30 -2.99
CA ALA A 52 13.82 -54.34 -3.28
C ALA A 52 13.02 -54.95 -2.11
N GLY A 53 12.11 -54.16 -1.53
CA GLY A 53 11.21 -54.54 -0.44
C GLY A 53 11.87 -54.63 0.93
N ALA A 54 12.98 -53.92 1.16
CA ALA A 54 13.77 -54.06 2.37
C ALA A 54 13.07 -53.51 3.63
N HIS A 55 13.23 -54.19 4.77
CA HIS A 55 12.58 -53.87 6.04
C HIS A 55 13.57 -53.95 7.21
N GLY A 56 13.76 -52.86 7.96
CA GLY A 56 14.63 -52.86 9.14
C GLY A 56 16.09 -53.07 8.74
N VAL A 57 16.65 -52.17 7.95
CA VAL A 57 18.05 -52.22 7.50
C VAL A 57 18.86 -51.17 8.26
N ASN A 58 20.01 -51.58 8.79
CA ASN A 58 21.01 -50.70 9.35
C ASN A 58 22.31 -50.83 8.53
N THR A 59 22.82 -49.71 8.02
CA THR A 59 24.05 -49.66 7.23
C THR A 59 24.95 -48.54 7.74
N ALA A 60 26.19 -48.87 8.07
CA ALA A 60 27.23 -47.91 8.39
C ALA A 60 28.41 -48.05 7.42
N GLY A 61 28.88 -46.94 6.85
CA GLY A 61 30.04 -46.99 5.95
C GLY A 61 30.44 -45.69 5.28
N SER A 62 31.63 -45.65 4.69
CA SER A 62 32.20 -44.41 4.15
C SER A 62 31.73 -44.02 2.75
N GLN A 63 31.42 -44.99 1.88
CA GLN A 63 30.98 -44.75 0.50
C GLN A 63 29.90 -45.75 0.06
N HIS A 64 28.76 -45.24 -0.37
CA HIS A 64 27.64 -46.07 -0.80
C HIS A 64 27.09 -45.61 -2.15
N LYS A 65 26.75 -46.57 -3.00
CA LYS A 65 26.01 -46.38 -4.25
C LYS A 65 24.87 -47.37 -4.29
N GLU A 66 23.64 -46.90 -4.10
CA GLU A 66 22.54 -47.82 -3.84
C GLU A 66 21.25 -47.45 -4.57
N LEU A 67 20.48 -48.48 -4.93
CA LEU A 67 19.15 -48.35 -5.49
C LEU A 67 18.14 -49.03 -4.57
N TRP A 68 17.18 -48.27 -4.06
CA TRP A 68 16.16 -48.73 -3.13
C TRP A 68 14.77 -48.65 -3.75
N ALA A 69 14.02 -49.75 -3.67
CA ALA A 69 12.63 -49.84 -4.07
C ALA A 69 11.78 -50.45 -2.95
N GLY A 70 10.83 -49.71 -2.38
CA GLY A 70 9.92 -50.19 -1.34
C GLY A 70 10.62 -50.44 0.00
N ALA A 71 11.43 -49.49 0.46
CA ALA A 71 12.21 -49.62 1.68
C ALA A 71 11.43 -49.13 2.91
N HIS A 72 11.56 -49.83 4.04
CA HIS A 72 10.85 -49.52 5.27
C HIS A 72 11.76 -49.64 6.50
N GLY A 73 11.89 -48.57 7.30
CA GLY A 73 12.70 -48.60 8.52
C GLY A 73 14.18 -48.78 8.20
N VAL A 74 14.77 -47.81 7.52
CA VAL A 74 16.21 -47.81 7.21
C VAL A 74 16.93 -46.82 8.12
N ILE A 75 18.01 -47.25 8.75
CA ILE A 75 18.94 -46.40 9.49
C ILE A 75 20.27 -46.43 8.74
N LYS A 76 20.81 -45.26 8.43
CA LYS A 76 22.03 -45.16 7.64
C LYS A 76 22.98 -44.10 8.18
N GLU A 77 24.22 -44.52 8.38
CA GLU A 77 25.32 -43.65 8.81
C GLU A 77 26.45 -43.73 7.79
N GLY A 78 26.96 -42.58 7.34
CA GLY A 78 28.08 -42.59 6.41
C GLY A 78 28.49 -41.23 5.88
N SER A 79 29.63 -41.19 5.18
CA SER A 79 30.22 -39.91 4.75
C SER A 79 29.94 -39.54 3.29
N GLN A 80 29.73 -40.51 2.40
CA GLN A 80 29.46 -40.25 0.98
C GLN A 80 28.44 -41.22 0.39
N HIS A 81 27.36 -40.70 -0.19
CA HIS A 81 26.25 -41.50 -0.71
C HIS A 81 25.82 -41.02 -2.11
N LYS A 82 25.57 -41.97 -3.01
CA LYS A 82 24.84 -41.75 -4.27
C LYS A 82 23.67 -42.72 -4.34
N GLU A 83 22.45 -42.24 -4.16
CA GLU A 83 21.31 -43.12 -3.91
C GLU A 83 20.09 -42.78 -4.75
N LEU A 84 19.35 -43.81 -5.14
CA LEU A 84 18.04 -43.66 -5.78
C LEU A 84 16.99 -44.41 -4.96
N TRP A 85 15.98 -43.69 -4.50
CA TRP A 85 14.92 -44.19 -3.63
C TRP A 85 13.57 -44.11 -4.32
N ALA A 86 12.85 -45.23 -4.34
CA ALA A 86 11.47 -45.32 -4.80
C ALA A 86 10.59 -45.98 -3.73
N GLY A 87 9.64 -45.26 -3.15
CA GLY A 87 8.70 -45.80 -2.15
C GLY A 87 9.36 -46.07 -0.81
N ALA A 88 10.01 -45.06 -0.22
CA ALA A 88 10.70 -45.20 1.06
C ALA A 88 9.84 -44.74 2.23
N HIS A 89 9.89 -45.47 3.35
CA HIS A 89 9.10 -45.21 4.54
C HIS A 89 9.94 -45.34 5.82
N GLY A 90 10.06 -44.27 6.61
CA GLY A 90 10.82 -44.31 7.85
C GLY A 90 12.30 -44.50 7.59
N VAL A 91 12.94 -43.49 7.00
CA VAL A 91 14.40 -43.46 6.79
C VAL A 91 15.02 -42.47 7.75
N ASN A 92 16.07 -42.88 8.45
CA ASN A 92 16.84 -42.03 9.35
C ASN A 92 18.29 -42.04 8.88
N LYS A 93 18.83 -40.87 8.54
CA LYS A 93 20.12 -40.76 7.90
C LYS A 93 21.00 -39.71 8.56
N GLU A 94 22.27 -40.05 8.75
CA GLU A 94 23.30 -39.13 9.22
C GLU A 94 24.52 -39.23 8.30
N GLY A 95 25.04 -38.07 7.89
CA GLY A 95 26.20 -38.06 7.02
C GLY A 95 26.67 -36.69 6.57
N SER A 96 27.65 -36.69 5.66
CA SER A 96 28.32 -35.46 5.23
C SER A 96 28.12 -35.06 3.77
N GLN A 97 27.99 -36.01 2.84
CA GLN A 97 27.92 -35.72 1.40
C GLN A 97 26.99 -36.68 0.67
N HIS A 98 25.94 -36.14 0.03
CA HIS A 98 24.86 -36.93 -0.54
C HIS A 98 24.43 -36.43 -1.92
N GLU A 99 24.27 -37.35 -2.88
CA GLU A 99 23.56 -37.10 -4.14
C GLU A 99 22.40 -38.09 -4.23
N GLU A 100 21.17 -37.58 -4.16
CA GLU A 100 20.01 -38.44 -3.95
C GLU A 100 18.82 -38.09 -4.84
N LEU A 101 18.12 -39.13 -5.29
CA LEU A 101 16.85 -39.01 -5.98
C LEU A 101 15.78 -39.78 -5.22
N TRP A 102 14.73 -39.09 -4.82
CA TRP A 102 13.62 -39.64 -4.05
C TRP A 102 12.32 -39.57 -4.82
N ALA A 103 11.62 -40.69 -4.91
CA ALA A 103 10.28 -40.81 -5.46
C ALA A 103 9.36 -41.50 -4.46
N GLY A 104 8.38 -40.79 -3.90
CA GLY A 104 7.39 -41.34 -2.97
C GLY A 104 7.99 -41.66 -1.60
N ALA A 105 8.49 -40.64 -0.90
CA ALA A 105 9.13 -40.80 0.40
C ALA A 105 8.23 -40.36 1.54
N HIS A 106 8.24 -41.11 2.64
CA HIS A 106 7.38 -40.85 3.80
C HIS A 106 8.15 -41.02 5.11
N GLY A 107 8.21 -39.97 5.93
CA GLY A 107 8.90 -40.02 7.21
C GLY A 107 10.41 -40.20 7.02
N VAL A 108 11.05 -39.16 6.49
CA VAL A 108 12.51 -39.12 6.33
C VAL A 108 13.10 -38.12 7.30
N ASN A 109 14.10 -38.52 8.06
CA ASN A 109 14.83 -37.66 8.98
C ASN A 109 16.31 -37.68 8.57
N LYS A 110 16.89 -36.50 8.41
CA LYS A 110 18.28 -36.32 7.97
C LYS A 110 19.01 -35.36 8.89
N ALA A 111 20.26 -35.70 9.21
CA ALA A 111 21.23 -34.80 9.81
C ALA A 111 22.49 -34.74 8.93
N GLU A 112 22.58 -33.73 8.07
CA GLU A 112 23.57 -33.71 6.97
C GLU A 112 24.17 -32.32 6.74
N SER A 113 25.29 -32.26 6.01
CA SER A 113 26.07 -31.02 5.83
C SER A 113 26.34 -30.58 4.38
N GLN A 114 26.24 -31.46 3.37
CA GLN A 114 26.35 -31.10 1.95
C GLN A 114 25.51 -32.07 1.09
N HIS A 115 24.63 -31.56 0.23
CA HIS A 115 23.85 -32.43 -0.66
C HIS A 115 23.32 -31.77 -1.93
N VAL A 116 22.99 -32.63 -2.90
CA VAL A 116 22.19 -32.31 -4.09
C VAL A 116 21.05 -33.32 -4.16
N GLU A 117 19.81 -32.86 -4.09
CA GLU A 117 18.65 -33.75 -3.95
C GLU A 117 17.51 -33.42 -4.91
N LEU A 118 16.88 -34.48 -5.43
CA LEU A 118 15.65 -34.39 -6.20
C LEU A 118 14.54 -35.17 -5.50
N TRP A 119 13.47 -34.48 -5.12
CA TRP A 119 12.32 -35.04 -4.45
C TRP A 119 11.06 -34.99 -5.30
N ALA A 120 10.40 -36.13 -5.45
CA ALA A 120 9.08 -36.24 -6.06
C ALA A 120 8.13 -36.98 -5.10
N GLY A 121 7.11 -36.29 -4.57
CA GLY A 121 6.10 -36.87 -3.68
C GLY A 121 6.63 -37.20 -2.29
N ALA A 122 7.15 -36.20 -1.60
CA ALA A 122 7.71 -36.36 -0.26
C ALA A 122 6.71 -35.96 0.83
N HIS A 123 6.66 -36.72 1.93
CA HIS A 123 5.72 -36.51 3.02
C HIS A 123 6.39 -36.68 4.38
N GLY A 124 6.42 -35.65 5.21
CA GLY A 124 7.03 -35.73 6.53
C GLY A 124 8.55 -35.87 6.44
N VAL A 125 9.22 -34.84 5.92
CA VAL A 125 10.68 -34.79 5.87
C VAL A 125 11.19 -33.79 6.90
N ASN A 126 12.17 -34.19 7.71
CA ASN A 126 12.88 -33.30 8.61
C ASN A 126 14.37 -33.32 8.27
N THR A 127 14.94 -32.16 8.00
CA THR A 127 16.37 -31.99 7.72
C THR A 127 16.95 -31.00 8.72
N ALA A 128 18.01 -31.41 9.41
CA ALA A 128 18.79 -30.55 10.29
C ALA A 128 20.25 -30.59 9.87
N GLY A 129 20.97 -29.47 9.98
CA GLY A 129 22.38 -29.44 9.59
C GLY A 129 23.05 -28.16 10.05
N SER A 130 24.37 -28.21 10.19
CA SER A 130 25.19 -27.04 10.49
C SER A 130 26.35 -26.98 9.52
N GLN A 131 26.38 -25.95 8.67
CA GLN A 131 27.46 -24.96 8.60
C GLN A 131 27.51 -24.30 7.22
N ASN A 132 27.66 -22.98 7.26
CA ASN A 132 28.68 -22.32 6.48
C ASN A 132 29.63 -21.59 7.47
N GLU A 133 30.87 -22.06 7.59
CA GLU A 133 31.98 -21.18 7.96
C GLU A 133 32.71 -20.84 6.66
N GLU A 134 32.69 -19.54 6.37
CA GLU A 134 33.37 -18.87 5.27
C GLU A 134 34.84 -19.32 5.16
N LEU A 135 35.15 -20.18 4.19
CA LEU A 135 36.51 -20.56 3.83
C LEU A 135 36.77 -20.16 2.38
N TRP A 136 36.79 -18.84 2.15
CA TRP A 136 37.33 -18.15 0.97
C TRP A 136 37.39 -18.97 -0.33
N GLY A 137 36.34 -18.88 -1.16
CA GLY A 137 36.52 -18.76 -2.60
C GLY A 137 36.02 -19.86 -3.55
N LEU A 138 35.23 -20.85 -3.13
CA LEU A 138 34.49 -21.74 -4.04
C LEU A 138 33.15 -22.15 -3.39
N GLU A 139 32.07 -21.55 -3.86
CA GLU A 139 30.69 -21.66 -3.37
C GLU A 139 30.20 -23.13 -3.43
N LEU A 140 29.87 -23.69 -2.27
CA LEU A 140 29.41 -25.06 -2.08
C LEU A 140 27.89 -25.03 -1.97
N MET A 141 27.19 -25.19 -3.09
CA MET A 141 25.72 -25.05 -3.18
C MET A 141 24.98 -26.29 -2.65
N HIS A 142 23.92 -26.04 -1.87
CA HIS A 142 22.84 -26.99 -1.59
C HIS A 142 21.73 -26.75 -2.61
N GLU A 143 21.70 -27.54 -3.68
CA GLU A 143 20.65 -27.48 -4.69
C GLU A 143 19.61 -28.57 -4.42
N GLU A 144 18.38 -28.17 -4.09
CA GLU A 144 17.28 -29.10 -3.95
C GLU A 144 16.09 -28.76 -4.86
N LEU A 145 15.56 -29.79 -5.52
CA LEU A 145 14.35 -29.69 -6.33
C LEU A 145 13.23 -30.53 -5.72
N TRP A 146 12.14 -29.89 -5.34
CA TRP A 146 10.96 -30.50 -4.73
C TRP A 146 9.74 -30.44 -5.64
N ALA A 147 9.09 -31.59 -5.84
CA ALA A 147 7.81 -31.70 -6.52
C ALA A 147 6.80 -32.45 -5.66
N GLY A 148 5.68 -31.83 -5.28
CA GLY A 148 4.61 -32.48 -4.53
C GLY A 148 4.96 -32.78 -3.08
N ALA A 149 5.58 -31.83 -2.39
CA ALA A 149 6.09 -32.00 -1.03
C ALA A 149 5.05 -31.63 0.04
N HIS A 150 4.99 -32.40 1.12
CA HIS A 150 4.02 -32.20 2.20
C HIS A 150 4.64 -32.37 3.58
N GLY A 151 4.56 -31.37 4.44
CA GLY A 151 5.08 -31.47 5.81
C GLY A 151 6.61 -31.59 5.81
N VAL A 152 7.29 -30.53 5.40
CA VAL A 152 8.75 -30.46 5.40
C VAL A 152 9.21 -29.48 6.48
N ASN A 153 10.16 -29.87 7.32
CA ASN A 153 10.83 -28.97 8.26
C ASN A 153 12.32 -28.95 7.96
N LYS A 154 12.89 -27.75 7.79
CA LYS A 154 14.31 -27.56 7.54
C LYS A 154 14.91 -26.54 8.50
N GLU A 155 16.05 -26.91 9.07
CA GLU A 155 16.91 -26.01 9.85
C GLU A 155 18.33 -26.09 9.27
N VAL A 156 18.61 -25.21 8.29
CA VAL A 156 19.89 -25.16 7.55
C VAL A 156 20.27 -23.70 7.30
N SER A 157 21.55 -23.36 7.42
CA SER A 157 22.01 -21.97 7.34
C SER A 157 21.87 -21.32 5.96
N GLN A 158 22.03 -22.07 4.87
CA GLN A 158 21.92 -21.59 3.50
C GLN A 158 21.17 -22.61 2.65
N GLN A 159 20.25 -22.15 1.82
CA GLN A 159 19.34 -22.99 1.04
C GLN A 159 19.12 -22.36 -0.35
N GLU A 160 19.37 -23.13 -1.40
CA GLU A 160 19.01 -22.80 -2.78
C GLU A 160 18.02 -23.85 -3.31
N GLU A 161 16.75 -23.48 -3.45
CA GLU A 161 15.70 -24.48 -3.63
C GLU A 161 14.64 -24.13 -4.67
N LEU A 162 14.22 -25.13 -5.43
CA LEU A 162 13.10 -25.03 -6.37
C LEU A 162 11.95 -25.92 -5.91
N TRP A 163 10.79 -25.32 -5.71
CA TRP A 163 9.59 -25.99 -5.20
C TRP A 163 8.44 -25.92 -6.19
N ALA A 164 7.80 -27.07 -6.43
CA ALA A 164 6.59 -27.19 -7.21
C ALA A 164 5.52 -27.98 -6.43
N GLY A 165 4.41 -27.34 -6.06
CA GLY A 165 3.29 -28.01 -5.39
C GLY A 165 3.59 -28.41 -3.95
N ALA A 166 4.01 -27.47 -3.12
CA ALA A 166 4.38 -27.73 -1.74
C ALA A 166 3.27 -27.38 -0.74
N HIS A 167 3.23 -28.10 0.38
CA HIS A 167 2.22 -27.87 1.41
C HIS A 167 2.75 -28.10 2.83
N GLY A 168 2.67 -27.10 3.70
CA GLY A 168 3.16 -27.21 5.08
C GLY A 168 4.68 -27.33 5.12
N VAL A 169 5.37 -26.25 4.77
CA VAL A 169 6.84 -26.17 4.82
C VAL A 169 7.25 -25.18 5.91
N ASN A 170 8.14 -25.59 6.80
CA ASN A 170 8.75 -24.70 7.78
C ASN A 170 10.26 -24.66 7.54
N LYS A 171 10.83 -23.46 7.41
CA LYS A 171 12.26 -23.26 7.21
C LYS A 171 12.79 -22.27 8.24
N ALA A 172 13.94 -22.60 8.80
CA ALA A 172 14.75 -21.69 9.58
C ALA A 172 16.20 -21.73 9.06
N GLY A 173 16.83 -20.57 8.93
CA GLY A 173 18.17 -20.45 8.37
C GLY A 173 18.70 -19.02 8.43
N SER A 174 19.91 -18.78 7.93
CA SER A 174 20.42 -17.41 7.78
C SER A 174 20.06 -16.81 6.43
N GLN A 175 20.15 -17.58 5.35
CA GLN A 175 19.95 -17.14 3.97
C GLN A 175 19.12 -18.17 3.19
N HIS A 176 18.17 -17.70 2.39
CA HIS A 176 17.33 -18.52 1.53
C HIS A 176 17.24 -17.90 0.14
N GLU A 177 17.50 -18.67 -0.90
CA GLU A 177 17.35 -18.30 -2.31
C GLU A 177 16.39 -19.30 -2.98
N GLU A 178 15.15 -18.90 -3.26
CA GLU A 178 14.10 -19.88 -3.54
C GLU A 178 13.16 -19.51 -4.68
N LEU A 179 12.72 -20.53 -5.42
CA LEU A 179 11.70 -20.42 -6.44
C LEU A 179 10.52 -21.35 -6.13
N TRP A 180 9.34 -20.77 -5.97
CA TRP A 180 8.11 -21.47 -5.60
C TRP A 180 7.06 -21.42 -6.71
N ALA A 181 6.51 -22.57 -7.05
CA ALA A 181 5.36 -22.71 -7.94
C ALA A 181 4.26 -23.54 -7.25
N GLY A 182 3.20 -22.89 -6.77
CA GLY A 182 2.09 -23.55 -6.09
C GLY A 182 2.46 -23.98 -4.68
N ALA A 183 2.38 -23.06 -3.73
CA ALA A 183 2.76 -23.31 -2.34
C ALA A 183 1.61 -22.99 -1.38
N HIS A 184 1.47 -23.80 -0.33
CA HIS A 184 0.40 -23.61 0.66
C HIS A 184 0.89 -23.85 2.09
N GLY A 185 0.78 -22.84 2.96
CA GLY A 185 1.22 -22.95 4.35
C GLY A 185 2.74 -23.05 4.44
N VAL A 186 3.44 -21.95 4.12
CA VAL A 186 4.90 -21.86 4.26
C VAL A 186 5.24 -20.89 5.38
N ASN A 187 6.16 -21.28 6.26
CA ASN A 187 6.75 -20.40 7.25
C ASN A 187 8.26 -20.34 7.05
N THR A 188 8.82 -19.17 6.80
CA THR A 188 10.27 -18.96 6.71
C THR A 188 10.72 -18.00 7.81
N ALA A 189 11.81 -18.36 8.47
CA ALA A 189 12.51 -17.50 9.42
C ALA A 189 13.98 -17.42 9.02
N GLY A 190 14.52 -16.21 8.87
CA GLY A 190 15.92 -16.05 8.52
C GLY A 190 16.39 -14.62 8.44
N SER A 191 17.68 -14.43 8.18
CA SER A 191 18.25 -13.08 8.14
C SER A 191 17.99 -12.41 6.80
N GLN A 192 18.16 -13.17 5.71
CA GLN A 192 18.07 -12.71 4.33
C GLN A 192 17.28 -13.73 3.50
N HIS A 193 16.41 -13.23 2.63
CA HIS A 193 15.59 -14.05 1.73
C HIS A 193 15.55 -13.41 0.35
N GLU A 194 15.85 -14.18 -0.69
CA GLU A 194 15.64 -13.81 -2.09
C GLU A 194 14.70 -14.84 -2.73
N GLU A 195 13.45 -14.47 -2.96
CA GLU A 195 12.42 -15.47 -3.30
C GLU A 195 11.49 -15.05 -4.42
N LEU A 196 11.19 -16.00 -5.32
CA LEU A 196 10.20 -15.84 -6.37
C LEU A 196 9.02 -16.79 -6.17
N TRP A 197 7.81 -16.25 -6.17
CA TRP A 197 6.58 -16.97 -5.89
C TRP A 197 5.58 -16.90 -7.03
N ALA A 198 5.11 -18.06 -7.48
CA ALA A 198 4.00 -18.19 -8.41
C ALA A 198 2.89 -19.04 -7.78
N GLY A 199 1.81 -18.41 -7.33
CA GLY A 199 0.67 -19.09 -6.72
C GLY A 199 0.95 -19.52 -5.27
N ALA A 200 0.81 -18.61 -4.33
CA ALA A 200 1.07 -18.87 -2.91
C ALA A 200 -0.16 -18.63 -2.04
N HIS A 201 -0.33 -19.45 -1.01
CA HIS A 201 -1.43 -19.31 -0.07
C HIS A 201 -1.02 -19.58 1.38
N GLY A 202 -1.17 -18.60 2.26
CA GLY A 202 -0.78 -18.73 3.66
C GLY A 202 0.73 -18.80 3.83
N VAL A 203 1.42 -17.67 3.61
CA VAL A 203 2.87 -17.57 3.82
C VAL A 203 3.15 -16.63 4.99
N ASN A 204 4.02 -17.04 5.92
CA ASN A 204 4.52 -16.18 6.98
C ASN A 204 6.04 -16.09 6.88
N LYS A 205 6.56 -14.87 6.90
CA LYS A 205 7.99 -14.61 6.82
C LYS A 205 8.43 -13.72 7.97
N GLU A 206 9.52 -14.10 8.60
CA GLU A 206 10.21 -13.28 9.58
C GLU A 206 11.67 -13.14 9.17
N GLY A 207 12.16 -11.91 9.05
CA GLY A 207 13.57 -11.71 8.76
C GLY A 207 14.08 -10.29 8.80
N SER A 208 15.35 -10.11 8.44
CA SER A 208 15.98 -8.79 8.51
C SER A 208 15.97 -8.08 7.18
N GLN A 209 16.04 -8.80 6.05
CA GLN A 209 16.09 -8.29 4.68
C GLN A 209 15.39 -9.27 3.74
N HIS A 210 14.59 -8.76 2.81
CA HIS A 210 13.86 -9.58 1.83
C HIS A 210 13.88 -8.92 0.45
N GLU A 211 14.14 -9.69 -0.59
CA GLU A 211 13.93 -9.31 -2.00
C GLU A 211 12.98 -10.34 -2.63
N GLU A 212 11.77 -9.90 -3.01
CA GLU A 212 10.70 -10.83 -3.32
C GLU A 212 9.90 -10.46 -4.57
N LEU A 213 9.53 -11.48 -5.34
CA LEU A 213 8.63 -11.33 -6.49
C LEU A 213 7.45 -12.29 -6.37
N TRP A 214 6.25 -11.73 -6.24
CA TRP A 214 4.99 -12.44 -6.05
C TRP A 214 4.09 -12.35 -7.28
N ALA A 215 3.65 -13.50 -7.78
CA ALA A 215 2.61 -13.64 -8.79
C ALA A 215 1.48 -14.52 -8.26
N GLY A 216 0.37 -13.91 -7.86
CA GLY A 216 -0.81 -14.62 -7.33
C GLY A 216 -0.60 -15.09 -5.89
N ALA A 217 -0.78 -14.18 -4.94
CA ALA A 217 -0.57 -14.46 -3.52
C ALA A 217 -1.84 -14.23 -2.70
N HIS A 218 -2.05 -15.07 -1.68
CA HIS A 218 -3.21 -14.96 -0.81
C HIS A 218 -2.86 -15.26 0.66
N GLY A 219 -3.10 -14.31 1.57
CA GLY A 219 -2.80 -14.49 2.99
C GLY A 219 -1.30 -14.54 3.23
N VAL A 220 -0.60 -13.44 2.97
CA VAL A 220 0.85 -13.32 3.25
C VAL A 220 1.06 -12.39 4.44
N ASN A 221 1.93 -12.78 5.36
CA ASN A 221 2.39 -11.93 6.44
C ASN A 221 3.92 -11.84 6.38
N THR A 222 4.46 -10.64 6.20
CA THR A 222 5.89 -10.38 6.28
C THR A 222 6.16 -9.47 7.48
N ALA A 223 7.17 -9.84 8.25
CA ALA A 223 7.69 -9.02 9.33
C ALA A 223 9.19 -8.93 9.20
N GLY A 224 9.72 -7.71 9.18
CA GLY A 224 11.15 -7.53 9.17
C GLY A 224 11.65 -6.21 9.68
N SER A 225 12.96 -6.17 9.91
CA SER A 225 13.58 -5.04 10.62
C SER A 225 14.27 -4.03 9.70
N GLN A 226 14.63 -4.38 8.45
CA GLN A 226 15.31 -3.50 7.49
C GLN A 226 14.98 -3.85 6.03
N HIS A 227 15.07 -2.87 5.12
CA HIS A 227 15.03 -2.96 3.65
C HIS A 227 14.31 -4.17 3.04
N HIS A 228 13.11 -3.96 2.52
CA HIS A 228 12.36 -4.97 1.75
C HIS A 228 12.11 -4.40 0.36
N GLU A 229 12.50 -5.14 -0.68
CA GLU A 229 12.13 -4.84 -2.06
C GLU A 229 11.13 -5.90 -2.53
N GLU A 230 9.87 -5.52 -2.69
CA GLU A 230 8.82 -6.47 -3.02
C GLU A 230 8.03 -6.06 -4.27
N LEU A 231 7.85 -7.00 -5.21
CA LEU A 231 6.99 -6.81 -6.36
C LEU A 231 5.81 -7.77 -6.33
N TRP A 232 4.61 -7.22 -6.34
CA TRP A 232 3.35 -7.95 -6.22
C TRP A 232 2.49 -7.84 -7.46
N ALA A 233 2.13 -8.98 -8.03
CA ALA A 233 1.15 -9.10 -9.11
C ALA A 233 -0.01 -10.01 -8.68
N GLY A 234 -1.17 -9.41 -8.37
CA GLY A 234 -2.36 -10.14 -7.95
C GLY A 234 -2.26 -10.65 -6.51
N ALA A 235 -2.47 -9.77 -5.54
CA ALA A 235 -2.33 -10.08 -4.13
C ALA A 235 -3.64 -9.88 -3.36
N HIS A 236 -3.90 -10.74 -2.37
CA HIS A 236 -5.08 -10.66 -1.54
C HIS A 236 -4.80 -10.98 -0.07
N GLY A 237 -5.08 -10.05 0.84
CA GLY A 237 -4.85 -10.24 2.27
C GLY A 237 -3.36 -10.30 2.57
N VAL A 238 -2.66 -9.18 2.39
CA VAL A 238 -1.23 -9.06 2.73
C VAL A 238 -1.08 -8.15 3.95
N ASN A 239 -0.22 -8.55 4.89
CA ASN A 239 0.19 -7.71 5.99
C ASN A 239 1.72 -7.60 5.99
N THR A 240 2.26 -6.40 5.87
CA THR A 240 3.69 -6.12 5.96
C THR A 240 3.96 -5.26 7.18
N ALA A 241 5.04 -5.56 7.91
CA ALA A 241 5.47 -4.78 9.06
C ALA A 241 6.99 -4.66 9.06
N GLY A 242 7.51 -3.42 9.12
CA GLY A 242 8.95 -3.21 9.19
C GLY A 242 9.38 -1.76 9.12
N SER A 243 10.69 -1.50 9.08
CA SER A 243 11.17 -0.12 9.15
C SER A 243 11.29 0.55 7.78
N GLN A 244 11.61 -0.19 6.73
CA GLN A 244 11.96 0.31 5.40
C GLN A 244 11.49 -0.65 4.31
N HIS A 245 10.58 -0.20 3.45
CA HIS A 245 10.06 -0.99 2.34
C HIS A 245 10.02 -0.19 1.04
N GLU A 246 10.31 -0.87 -0.06
CA GLU A 246 10.13 -0.40 -1.43
C GLU A 246 9.23 -1.43 -2.13
N GLU A 247 7.98 -1.06 -2.41
CA GLU A 247 6.97 -2.02 -2.89
C GLU A 247 6.32 -1.58 -4.20
N LEU A 248 6.15 -2.52 -5.13
CA LEU A 248 5.37 -2.32 -6.35
C LEU A 248 4.18 -3.27 -6.39
N TRP A 249 2.98 -2.72 -6.45
CA TRP A 249 1.72 -3.45 -6.44
C TRP A 249 0.96 -3.32 -7.75
N ALA A 250 0.59 -4.46 -8.34
CA ALA A 250 -0.31 -4.56 -9.48
C ALA A 250 -1.49 -5.48 -9.13
N GLY A 251 -2.66 -4.90 -8.87
CA GLY A 251 -3.87 -5.65 -8.52
C GLY A 251 -3.85 -6.19 -7.10
N ALA A 252 -4.08 -5.34 -6.12
CA ALA A 252 -4.00 -5.68 -4.70
C ALA A 252 -5.36 -5.51 -4.00
N HIS A 253 -5.66 -6.39 -3.05
CA HIS A 253 -6.89 -6.33 -2.27
C HIS A 253 -6.67 -6.69 -0.80
N GLY A 254 -7.03 -5.77 0.12
CA GLY A 254 -6.86 -6.01 1.54
C GLY A 254 -5.38 -6.05 1.93
N VAL A 255 -4.69 -4.93 1.80
CA VAL A 255 -3.29 -4.79 2.23
C VAL A 255 -3.24 -3.94 3.50
N ASN A 256 -2.45 -4.36 4.48
CA ASN A 256 -2.12 -3.56 5.65
C ASN A 256 -0.60 -3.43 5.77
N THR A 257 -0.11 -2.20 5.83
CA THR A 257 1.32 -1.89 5.98
C THR A 257 1.51 -1.09 7.27
N ALA A 258 2.59 -1.37 7.99
CA ALA A 258 2.95 -0.63 9.19
C ALA A 258 4.46 -0.48 9.31
N GLY A 259 4.93 0.75 9.54
CA GLY A 259 6.36 0.98 9.52
C GLY A 259 6.81 2.42 9.72
N SER A 260 8.07 2.67 9.37
CA SER A 260 8.66 4.02 9.49
C SER A 260 8.89 4.71 8.16
N GLN A 261 9.29 4.00 7.10
CA GLN A 261 9.68 4.57 5.82
C GLN A 261 9.26 3.64 4.68
N HIS A 262 8.45 4.14 3.76
CA HIS A 262 7.95 3.35 2.63
C HIS A 262 8.00 4.16 1.32
N GLU A 263 8.43 3.51 0.25
CA GLU A 263 8.28 4.01 -1.11
C GLU A 263 7.42 3.00 -1.91
N GLU A 264 6.23 3.40 -2.35
CA GLU A 264 5.28 2.45 -2.90
C GLU A 264 4.61 2.91 -4.20
N VAL A 265 4.45 1.97 -5.14
CA VAL A 265 3.74 2.20 -6.40
C VAL A 265 2.58 1.24 -6.55
N TRP A 266 1.38 1.76 -6.69
CA TRP A 266 0.14 1.01 -6.73
C TRP A 266 -0.59 1.16 -8.06
N ALA A 267 -0.91 0.04 -8.70
CA ALA A 267 -1.77 -0.04 -9.88
C ALA A 267 -2.96 -0.98 -9.61
N GLY A 268 -4.12 -0.41 -9.33
CA GLY A 268 -5.35 -1.16 -9.05
C GLY A 268 -5.36 -1.73 -7.63
N ALA A 269 -5.78 -0.92 -6.66
CA ALA A 269 -5.79 -1.31 -5.25
C ALA A 269 -7.18 -1.18 -4.63
N HIS A 270 -7.52 -2.09 -3.73
CA HIS A 270 -8.80 -2.06 -3.03
C HIS A 270 -8.68 -2.45 -1.55
N GLY A 271 -9.04 -1.55 -0.64
CA GLY A 271 -8.93 -1.80 0.80
C GLY A 271 -7.48 -1.83 1.25
N VAL A 272 -6.84 -0.67 1.32
CA VAL A 272 -5.47 -0.53 1.86
C VAL A 272 -5.52 0.27 3.14
N ASN A 273 -4.82 -0.19 4.19
CA ASN A 273 -4.63 0.56 5.42
C ASN A 273 -3.14 0.70 5.73
N LYS A 274 -2.69 1.91 6.04
CA LYS A 274 -1.29 2.20 6.35
C LYS A 274 -1.17 2.96 7.66
N GLU A 275 -0.19 2.58 8.47
CA GLU A 275 0.19 3.30 9.68
C GLU A 275 1.71 3.51 9.67
N GLU A 276 2.14 4.65 9.14
CA GLU A 276 3.54 4.88 8.74
C GLU A 276 4.02 6.27 9.12
N PHE A 277 5.31 6.40 9.46
CA PHE A 277 5.85 7.71 9.85
C PHE A 277 6.17 8.59 8.62
N GLN A 278 6.77 8.00 7.59
CA GLN A 278 7.18 8.65 6.34
C GLN A 278 6.86 7.76 5.13
N HIS A 279 6.22 8.31 4.10
CA HIS A 279 6.05 7.57 2.85
C HIS A 279 5.98 8.43 1.59
N GLU A 280 6.47 7.87 0.47
CA GLU A 280 6.33 8.42 -0.89
C GLU A 280 5.52 7.44 -1.76
N GLU A 281 4.41 7.88 -2.35
CA GLU A 281 3.47 6.96 -2.99
C GLU A 281 2.93 7.42 -4.35
N LEU A 282 2.79 6.47 -5.26
CA LEU A 282 2.14 6.65 -6.55
C LEU A 282 0.96 5.70 -6.70
N TRP A 283 -0.25 6.24 -6.83
CA TRP A 283 -1.48 5.49 -6.98
C TRP A 283 -2.12 5.65 -8.35
N ALA A 284 -2.47 4.53 -8.98
CA ALA A 284 -3.30 4.48 -10.17
C ALA A 284 -4.47 3.52 -9.96
N GLY A 285 -5.68 4.06 -9.79
CA GLY A 285 -6.90 3.27 -9.60
C GLY A 285 -7.01 2.67 -8.21
N ALA A 286 -7.32 3.50 -7.21
CA ALA A 286 -7.41 3.08 -5.81
C ALA A 286 -8.83 3.21 -5.27
N HIS A 287 -9.22 2.28 -4.39
CA HIS A 287 -10.53 2.30 -3.75
C HIS A 287 -10.48 1.88 -2.28
N GLY A 288 -10.94 2.74 -1.38
CA GLY A 288 -10.93 2.45 0.06
C GLY A 288 -9.51 2.41 0.61
N VAL A 289 -8.84 3.56 0.65
CA VAL A 289 -7.51 3.70 1.25
C VAL A 289 -7.62 4.49 2.55
N ASN A 290 -6.97 4.01 3.61
CA ASN A 290 -6.81 4.73 4.86
C ASN A 290 -5.33 4.87 5.18
N THR A 291 -4.83 6.09 5.34
CA THR A 291 -3.46 6.36 5.76
C THR A 291 -3.46 7.15 7.06
N ALA A 292 -2.50 6.84 7.93
CA ALA A 292 -2.24 7.59 9.14
C ALA A 292 -0.74 7.71 9.35
N GLY A 293 -0.26 8.91 9.68
CA GLY A 293 1.17 9.15 9.74
C GLY A 293 1.62 10.56 10.06
N SER A 294 2.88 10.86 9.74
CA SER A 294 3.48 12.16 10.03
C SER A 294 3.90 12.96 8.79
N GLN A 295 4.47 12.34 7.75
CA GLN A 295 5.06 13.05 6.61
C GLN A 295 4.92 12.28 5.30
N HIS A 296 4.23 12.85 4.31
CA HIS A 296 3.84 12.09 3.12
C HIS A 296 3.94 12.89 1.83
N GLU A 297 4.41 12.25 0.77
CA GLU A 297 4.34 12.78 -0.60
C GLU A 297 3.59 11.78 -1.48
N GLU A 298 2.46 12.18 -2.06
CA GLU A 298 1.64 11.23 -2.81
C GLU A 298 1.06 11.76 -4.12
N VAL A 299 0.98 10.88 -5.12
CA VAL A 299 0.34 11.17 -6.40
C VAL A 299 -0.77 10.17 -6.67
N TRP A 300 -1.97 10.66 -6.93
CA TRP A 300 -3.17 9.89 -7.16
C TRP A 300 -3.75 10.10 -8.55
N ALA A 301 -4.00 9.00 -9.26
CA ALA A 301 -4.74 8.96 -10.51
C ALA A 301 -5.93 8.00 -10.39
N GLY A 302 -7.14 8.54 -10.22
CA GLY A 302 -8.36 7.76 -10.11
C GLY A 302 -8.52 7.12 -8.73
N ALA A 303 -9.01 7.90 -7.76
CA ALA A 303 -9.17 7.44 -6.39
C ALA A 303 -10.62 7.55 -5.91
N HIS A 304 -11.06 6.59 -5.09
CA HIS A 304 -12.40 6.57 -4.54
C HIS A 304 -12.44 6.13 -3.08
N GLY A 305 -12.92 6.99 -2.18
CA GLY A 305 -12.97 6.68 -0.74
C GLY A 305 -11.58 6.62 -0.14
N VAL A 306 -10.96 7.78 0.06
CA VAL A 306 -9.66 7.90 0.73
C VAL A 306 -9.85 8.66 2.05
N ASN A 307 -9.27 8.16 3.14
CA ASN A 307 -9.23 8.86 4.43
C ASN A 307 -7.78 8.99 4.90
N LYS A 308 -7.38 10.19 5.31
CA LYS A 308 -6.02 10.48 5.77
C LYS A 308 -6.03 11.23 7.08
N GLU A 309 -5.15 10.83 7.99
CA GLU A 309 -4.90 11.53 9.25
C GLU A 309 -3.39 11.69 9.45
N GLU A 310 -2.87 12.85 9.04
CA GLU A 310 -1.43 13.05 8.81
C GLU A 310 -0.96 14.41 9.30
N PHE A 311 0.27 14.51 9.84
CA PHE A 311 0.74 15.80 10.36
C PHE A 311 1.11 16.78 9.23
N GLN A 312 1.84 16.30 8.23
CA GLN A 312 2.36 17.04 7.07
C GLN A 312 2.23 16.20 5.80
N TYR A 313 1.75 16.78 4.72
CA TYR A 313 1.71 16.06 3.44
C TYR A 313 1.69 16.98 2.19
N GLU A 314 2.24 16.48 1.08
CA GLU A 314 2.21 17.10 -0.25
C GLU A 314 1.56 16.14 -1.26
N GLU A 315 0.52 16.59 -1.97
CA GLU A 315 -0.29 15.67 -2.77
C GLU A 315 -0.70 16.21 -4.14
N LEU A 316 -0.74 15.30 -5.12
CA LEU A 316 -1.31 15.57 -6.44
C LEU A 316 -2.42 14.58 -6.76
N TRP A 317 -3.62 15.10 -7.02
CA TRP A 317 -4.81 14.32 -7.32
C TRP A 317 -5.32 14.57 -8.74
N ALA A 318 -5.56 13.48 -9.47
CA ALA A 318 -6.24 13.48 -10.75
C ALA A 318 -7.43 12.49 -10.72
N GLY A 319 -8.65 13.02 -10.66
CA GLY A 319 -9.87 12.21 -10.65
C GLY A 319 -10.12 11.55 -9.29
N ALA A 320 -10.58 12.32 -8.32
CA ALA A 320 -10.81 11.85 -6.96
C ALA A 320 -12.28 11.95 -6.55
N HIS A 321 -12.76 10.97 -5.78
CA HIS A 321 -14.13 10.96 -5.29
C HIS A 321 -14.25 10.48 -3.84
N GLY A 322 -14.81 11.30 -2.96
CA GLY A 322 -14.96 10.95 -1.55
C GLY A 322 -13.61 10.87 -0.85
N VAL A 323 -12.93 12.02 -0.72
CA VAL A 323 -11.66 12.11 0.01
C VAL A 323 -11.88 12.88 1.30
N ASN A 324 -11.35 12.36 2.41
CA ASN A 324 -11.31 13.06 3.69
C ASN A 324 -9.85 13.15 4.14
N THR A 325 -9.35 14.36 4.36
CA THR A 325 -8.01 14.58 4.89
C THR A 325 -8.08 15.41 6.17
N ALA A 326 -7.22 15.08 7.12
CA ALA A 326 -7.05 15.82 8.36
C ALA A 326 -5.55 15.95 8.66
N GLY A 327 -5.08 17.17 8.90
CA GLY A 327 -3.68 17.40 9.21
C GLY A 327 -3.30 18.77 9.71
N SER A 328 -2.03 18.98 10.03
CA SER A 328 -1.57 20.30 10.52
C SER A 328 -1.14 21.22 9.39
N GLN A 329 -0.44 20.68 8.39
CA GLN A 329 0.08 21.42 7.24
C GLN A 329 -0.06 20.58 5.97
N HIS A 330 -0.56 21.16 4.89
CA HIS A 330 -0.55 20.47 3.60
C HIS A 330 -0.48 21.36 2.37
N GLU A 331 0.09 20.78 1.31
CA GLU A 331 0.08 21.32 -0.05
C GLU A 331 -0.63 20.33 -0.98
N GLU A 332 -1.71 20.74 -1.65
CA GLU A 332 -2.50 19.84 -2.49
C GLU A 332 -2.80 20.43 -3.88
N LEU A 333 -2.62 19.64 -4.93
CA LEU A 333 -3.06 19.97 -6.30
C LEU A 333 -4.14 19.00 -6.75
N TRP A 334 -5.31 19.53 -7.07
CA TRP A 334 -6.48 18.76 -7.49
C TRP A 334 -6.88 19.03 -8.94
N ALA A 335 -7.11 17.95 -9.69
CA ALA A 335 -7.72 17.97 -11.01
C ALA A 335 -8.90 16.99 -11.06
N GLY A 336 -10.14 17.50 -11.09
CA GLY A 336 -11.34 16.68 -11.18
C GLY A 336 -11.69 15.99 -9.85
N ALA A 337 -12.13 16.75 -8.87
CA ALA A 337 -12.42 16.26 -7.53
C ALA A 337 -13.91 16.35 -7.19
N HIS A 338 -14.45 15.35 -6.49
CA HIS A 338 -15.84 15.33 -6.08
C HIS A 338 -16.03 14.82 -4.65
N GLY A 339 -16.63 15.63 -3.77
CA GLY A 339 -16.85 15.24 -2.38
C GLY A 339 -15.53 15.15 -1.61
N VAL A 340 -14.88 16.28 -1.41
CA VAL A 340 -13.65 16.38 -0.61
C VAL A 340 -13.93 17.10 0.70
N ASN A 341 -13.44 16.57 1.82
CA ASN A 341 -13.45 17.25 3.10
C ASN A 341 -12.01 17.36 3.61
N THR A 342 -11.52 18.58 3.85
CA THR A 342 -10.19 18.81 4.42
C THR A 342 -10.31 19.54 5.76
N ALA A 343 -9.48 19.16 6.73
CA ALA A 343 -9.43 19.80 8.04
C ALA A 343 -7.99 20.05 8.48
N GLY A 344 -7.67 21.23 9.01
CA GLY A 344 -6.35 21.47 9.59
C GLY A 344 -5.95 22.93 9.83
N SER A 345 -4.70 23.18 10.17
CA SER A 345 -4.22 24.52 10.51
C SER A 345 -3.78 25.38 9.32
N GLN A 346 -2.97 24.84 8.39
CA GLN A 346 -2.31 25.59 7.32
C GLN A 346 -2.32 24.83 6.00
N HIS A 347 -2.74 25.49 4.93
CA HIS A 347 -3.05 24.80 3.67
C HIS A 347 -2.71 25.65 2.46
N GLU A 348 -2.00 25.09 1.49
CA GLU A 348 -1.80 25.68 0.16
C GLU A 348 -2.40 24.75 -0.90
N GLU A 349 -3.40 25.22 -1.64
CA GLU A 349 -4.13 24.32 -2.52
C GLU A 349 -4.47 24.90 -3.90
N VAL A 350 -4.37 24.06 -4.94
CA VAL A 350 -4.73 24.41 -6.32
C VAL A 350 -5.79 23.46 -6.83
N TRP A 351 -6.94 23.98 -7.25
CA TRP A 351 -8.09 23.20 -7.70
C TRP A 351 -8.44 23.47 -9.15
N ALA A 352 -8.63 22.42 -9.94
CA ALA A 352 -9.16 22.45 -11.29
C ALA A 352 -10.34 21.47 -11.41
N GLY A 353 -11.58 21.96 -11.48
CA GLY A 353 -12.77 21.14 -11.64
C GLY A 353 -13.19 20.44 -10.35
N ALA A 354 -13.65 21.20 -9.37
CA ALA A 354 -14.03 20.68 -8.06
C ALA A 354 -15.55 20.75 -7.83
N HIS A 355 -16.11 19.74 -7.17
CA HIS A 355 -17.53 19.70 -6.83
C HIS A 355 -17.78 19.16 -5.42
N GLY A 356 -18.40 19.95 -4.54
CA GLY A 356 -18.68 19.54 -3.17
C GLY A 356 -17.40 19.45 -2.34
N VAL A 357 -16.80 20.59 -2.02
CA VAL A 357 -15.62 20.67 -1.15
C VAL A 357 -16.03 21.33 0.16
N ASN A 358 -15.70 20.71 1.30
CA ASN A 358 -15.82 21.34 2.61
C ASN A 358 -14.45 21.47 3.26
N LYS A 359 -14.15 22.62 3.84
CA LYS A 359 -12.88 22.87 4.52
C LYS A 359 -13.07 23.50 5.88
N GLU A 360 -12.28 23.07 6.84
CA GLU A 360 -12.21 23.65 8.17
C GLU A 360 -10.74 23.95 8.52
N GLY A 361 -10.42 25.19 8.85
CA GLY A 361 -9.04 25.51 9.21
C GLY A 361 -8.71 26.93 9.58
N SER A 362 -7.44 27.18 9.93
CA SER A 362 -7.03 28.50 10.43
C SER A 362 -6.50 29.41 9.32
N GLN A 363 -5.70 28.87 8.40
CA GLN A 363 -4.99 29.61 7.35
C GLN A 363 -5.04 28.84 6.02
N HIS A 364 -5.55 29.47 4.95
CA HIS A 364 -5.56 28.87 3.61
C HIS A 364 -5.04 29.85 2.54
N GLU A 365 -4.19 29.37 1.62
CA GLU A 365 -3.86 30.02 0.35
C GLU A 365 -4.35 29.15 -0.80
N GLU A 366 -5.25 29.65 -1.66
CA GLU A 366 -5.93 28.78 -2.61
C GLU A 366 -6.15 29.38 -4.00
N LEU A 367 -5.96 28.55 -5.02
CA LEU A 367 -6.27 28.87 -6.41
C LEU A 367 -7.34 27.91 -6.92
N TRP A 368 -8.43 28.44 -7.49
CA TRP A 368 -9.56 27.65 -7.98
C TRP A 368 -9.84 27.93 -9.45
N ALA A 369 -10.08 26.88 -10.22
CA ALA A 369 -10.56 26.93 -11.59
C ALA A 369 -11.72 25.94 -11.78
N GLY A 370 -12.95 26.42 -11.91
CA GLY A 370 -14.13 25.57 -12.13
C GLY A 370 -14.59 24.87 -10.86
N ALA A 371 -15.18 25.59 -9.92
CA ALA A 371 -15.63 25.04 -8.64
C ALA A 371 -17.15 25.11 -8.47
N HIS A 372 -17.74 24.12 -7.82
CA HIS A 372 -19.17 24.11 -7.54
C HIS A 372 -19.48 23.54 -6.15
N GLY A 373 -20.13 24.32 -5.29
CA GLY A 373 -20.48 23.88 -3.93
C GLY A 373 -19.26 23.77 -3.04
N VAL A 374 -18.67 24.91 -2.67
CA VAL A 374 -17.55 24.96 -1.73
C VAL A 374 -18.01 25.60 -0.43
N ASN A 375 -17.77 24.95 0.71
CA ASN A 375 -18.00 25.53 2.04
C ASN A 375 -16.67 25.61 2.80
N LYS A 376 -16.40 26.76 3.39
CA LYS A 376 -15.17 26.98 4.17
C LYS A 376 -15.50 27.65 5.51
N GLU A 377 -14.87 27.17 6.56
CA GLU A 377 -14.92 27.76 7.89
C GLU A 377 -13.48 27.99 8.39
N GLY A 378 -13.13 29.22 8.76
CA GLY A 378 -11.78 29.50 9.20
C GLY A 378 -11.45 30.93 9.60
N SER A 379 -10.17 31.21 9.87
CA SER A 379 -9.76 32.51 10.42
C SER A 379 -9.19 33.46 9.38
N GLN A 380 -8.33 32.97 8.49
CA GLN A 380 -7.51 33.74 7.55
C GLN A 380 -7.40 33.03 6.19
N HIS A 381 -7.77 33.72 5.11
CA HIS A 381 -7.76 33.11 3.76
C HIS A 381 -7.26 34.09 2.68
N GLU A 382 -6.43 33.62 1.76
CA GLU A 382 -6.08 34.30 0.51
C GLU A 382 -6.48 33.42 -0.68
N GLU A 383 -7.37 33.91 -1.55
CA GLU A 383 -8.00 33.06 -2.56
C GLU A 383 -8.08 33.73 -3.94
N LEU A 384 -7.87 32.94 -4.99
CA LEU A 384 -8.13 33.33 -6.38
C LEU A 384 -9.09 32.34 -7.03
N TRP A 385 -10.18 32.86 -7.57
CA TRP A 385 -11.24 32.07 -8.16
C TRP A 385 -11.39 32.34 -9.66
N ALA A 386 -11.46 31.28 -10.45
CA ALA A 386 -11.81 31.31 -11.86
C ALA A 386 -13.02 30.40 -12.12
N GLY A 387 -14.21 30.96 -12.36
CA GLY A 387 -15.39 30.15 -12.69
C GLY A 387 -15.96 29.31 -11.55
N ALA A 388 -16.44 29.94 -10.47
CA ALA A 388 -17.03 29.25 -9.32
C ALA A 388 -18.53 29.52 -9.11
N HIS A 389 -19.23 28.59 -8.46
CA HIS A 389 -20.66 28.66 -8.19
C HIS A 389 -21.01 28.04 -6.83
N GLY A 390 -21.81 28.74 -6.01
CA GLY A 390 -22.23 28.24 -4.70
C GLY A 390 -21.07 28.09 -3.72
N VAL A 391 -20.46 29.23 -3.35
CA VAL A 391 -19.36 29.29 -2.39
C VAL A 391 -19.85 29.97 -1.11
N ASN A 392 -19.64 29.30 0.03
CA ASN A 392 -19.94 29.83 1.36
C ASN A 392 -18.65 29.91 2.16
N THR A 393 -18.36 31.09 2.72
CA THR A 393 -17.19 31.31 3.57
C THR A 393 -17.62 31.95 4.90
N ALA A 394 -17.11 31.42 6.01
CA ALA A 394 -17.31 31.98 7.34
C ALA A 394 -15.97 32.16 8.02
N GLY A 395 -15.73 33.33 8.65
CA GLY A 395 -14.44 33.59 9.28
C GLY A 395 -14.20 35.01 9.77
N SER A 396 -12.93 35.39 9.95
CA SER A 396 -12.57 36.69 10.54
C SER A 396 -11.78 37.63 9.61
N GLN A 397 -10.96 37.09 8.72
CA GLN A 397 -10.11 37.84 7.77
C GLN A 397 -9.99 37.11 6.43
N HIS A 398 -10.34 37.76 5.32
CA HIS A 398 -10.30 37.14 3.98
C HIS A 398 -9.78 38.14 2.95
N LYS A 399 -8.96 37.67 2.00
CA LYS A 399 -8.63 38.36 0.75
C LYS A 399 -8.99 37.46 -0.42
N GLU A 400 -9.83 37.93 -1.32
CA GLU A 400 -10.30 37.12 -2.44
C GLU A 400 -10.25 37.89 -3.75
N LEU A 401 -9.90 37.21 -4.84
CA LEU A 401 -9.93 37.74 -6.19
C LEU A 401 -10.70 36.79 -7.11
N TRP A 402 -11.69 37.31 -7.83
CA TRP A 402 -12.56 36.49 -8.68
C TRP A 402 -12.49 36.90 -10.15
N ALA A 403 -12.40 35.92 -11.03
CA ALA A 403 -12.39 36.07 -12.48
C ALA A 403 -13.40 35.10 -13.15
N GLY A 404 -14.32 35.62 -13.96
CA GLY A 404 -15.12 34.78 -14.88
C GLY A 404 -16.02 33.72 -14.23
N ALA A 405 -16.62 33.99 -13.07
CA ALA A 405 -17.82 33.26 -12.67
C ALA A 405 -18.90 33.54 -13.73
N HIS A 406 -19.45 32.53 -14.39
CA HIS A 406 -20.07 32.77 -15.70
C HIS A 406 -21.59 32.81 -15.69
N GLY A 407 -22.08 33.94 -16.21
CA GLY A 407 -23.40 34.20 -16.78
C GLY A 407 -23.40 35.27 -17.92
N SER A 408 -22.30 35.46 -18.69
CA SER A 408 -22.13 36.26 -19.95
C SER A 408 -22.36 37.81 -19.89
N GLN A 409 -21.59 38.75 -20.47
CA GLN A 409 -20.32 38.88 -21.21
C GLN A 409 -19.66 40.26 -20.90
N HIS A 410 -18.33 40.36 -21.06
CA HIS A 410 -17.42 41.52 -21.19
C HIS A 410 -16.69 42.15 -19.97
N GLU A 411 -15.34 42.15 -20.13
CA GLU A 411 -14.18 42.90 -19.61
C GLU A 411 -14.07 43.38 -18.13
N GLU A 412 -13.30 42.55 -17.41
CA GLU A 412 -12.28 42.76 -16.36
C GLU A 412 -12.60 43.42 -14.99
N LEU A 413 -12.13 42.68 -13.97
CA LEU A 413 -12.15 42.85 -12.51
C LEU A 413 -13.50 42.61 -11.82
N TRP A 414 -13.62 41.37 -11.29
CA TRP A 414 -14.82 40.66 -10.84
C TRP A 414 -15.89 40.59 -11.91
N ALA A 415 -16.23 39.41 -12.41
CA ALA A 415 -17.32 39.24 -13.37
C ALA A 415 -18.08 37.95 -13.04
N GLY A 416 -19.35 38.09 -12.64
CA GLY A 416 -20.38 37.05 -12.68
C GLY A 416 -20.47 36.06 -11.51
N ALA A 417 -20.13 36.47 -10.28
CA ALA A 417 -20.36 35.64 -9.09
C ALA A 417 -21.86 35.42 -8.82
N HIS A 418 -22.26 34.16 -8.60
CA HIS A 418 -23.64 33.75 -8.32
C HIS A 418 -23.75 32.91 -7.04
N GLY A 419 -24.61 33.33 -6.10
CA GLY A 419 -24.94 32.56 -4.89
C GLY A 419 -23.78 32.48 -3.89
N VAL A 420 -23.27 33.64 -3.49
CA VAL A 420 -22.19 33.78 -2.48
C VAL A 420 -22.81 34.19 -1.14
N ASN A 421 -22.45 33.50 -0.06
CA ASN A 421 -22.85 33.88 1.30
C ASN A 421 -21.60 34.00 2.19
N LYS A 422 -21.44 35.15 2.87
CA LYS A 422 -20.28 35.45 3.71
C LYS A 422 -20.68 35.96 5.10
N GLU A 423 -20.04 35.47 6.14
CA GLU A 423 -20.15 36.00 7.51
C GLU A 423 -18.72 36.30 8.05
N VAL A 424 -18.29 37.57 8.04
CA VAL A 424 -16.89 37.97 8.30
C VAL A 424 -16.74 39.31 9.02
N SER A 425 -15.79 39.45 9.95
CA SER A 425 -15.60 40.69 10.72
C SER A 425 -14.99 41.89 9.95
N GLN A 426 -14.07 41.68 9.00
CA GLN A 426 -13.36 42.74 8.24
C GLN A 426 -13.18 42.36 6.76
N GLN A 427 -13.42 43.28 5.82
CA GLN A 427 -13.40 43.02 4.36
C GLN A 427 -12.92 44.24 3.53
N GLU A 428 -12.13 43.98 2.48
CA GLU A 428 -11.77 44.91 1.38
C GLU A 428 -12.03 44.21 0.03
N GLU A 429 -12.97 44.68 -0.78
CA GLU A 429 -13.38 43.97 -2.01
C GLU A 429 -13.73 44.92 -3.18
N LEU A 430 -13.52 44.44 -4.40
CA LEU A 430 -13.96 45.10 -5.65
C LEU A 430 -14.88 44.12 -6.38
N TRP A 431 -15.90 44.54 -7.12
CA TRP A 431 -16.91 43.66 -7.69
C TRP A 431 -17.42 44.21 -9.02
N ALA A 432 -17.59 43.36 -10.04
CA ALA A 432 -18.44 43.67 -11.19
C ALA A 432 -19.33 42.47 -11.60
N GLY A 433 -20.55 42.77 -12.06
CA GLY A 433 -21.49 41.75 -12.57
C GLY A 433 -21.99 40.70 -11.57
N ALA A 434 -22.11 41.01 -10.27
CA ALA A 434 -22.49 40.02 -9.24
C ALA A 434 -24.01 39.82 -9.09
N HIS A 435 -24.43 38.60 -8.73
CA HIS A 435 -25.83 38.24 -8.56
C HIS A 435 -26.08 37.35 -7.32
N GLY A 436 -26.96 37.80 -6.40
CA GLY A 436 -27.36 36.99 -5.24
C GLY A 436 -26.22 36.83 -4.22
N VAL A 437 -25.72 37.95 -3.70
CA VAL A 437 -24.65 37.99 -2.70
C VAL A 437 -25.25 38.38 -1.35
N ASN A 438 -24.98 37.61 -0.30
CA ASN A 438 -25.36 37.92 1.07
C ASN A 438 -24.10 38.06 1.94
N LYS A 439 -23.98 39.15 2.69
CA LYS A 439 -22.84 39.42 3.58
C LYS A 439 -23.30 39.87 4.97
N ALA A 440 -22.63 39.41 6.01
CA ALA A 440 -22.77 39.92 7.38
C ALA A 440 -21.39 40.16 8.03
N GLY A 441 -21.20 41.27 8.77
CA GLY A 441 -19.87 41.63 9.30
C GLY A 441 -19.80 42.88 10.17
N SER A 442 -18.59 43.33 10.54
CA SER A 442 -18.41 44.53 11.38
C SER A 442 -17.80 45.74 10.66
N GLN A 443 -16.94 45.54 9.65
CA GLN A 443 -16.29 46.59 8.86
C GLN A 443 -16.14 46.17 7.39
N HIS A 444 -16.56 47.02 6.45
CA HIS A 444 -16.55 46.75 5.00
C HIS A 444 -16.02 47.96 4.19
N GLU A 445 -15.11 47.73 3.23
CA GLU A 445 -14.71 48.67 2.18
C GLU A 445 -14.92 48.03 0.79
N GLU A 446 -15.83 48.58 -0.04
CA GLU A 446 -16.29 47.90 -1.26
C GLU A 446 -16.47 48.81 -2.50
N LEU A 447 -16.16 48.26 -3.67
CA LEU A 447 -16.40 48.88 -4.99
C LEU A 447 -17.24 47.95 -5.87
N TRP A 448 -18.40 48.37 -6.36
CA TRP A 448 -19.32 47.57 -7.17
C TRP A 448 -19.64 48.18 -8.54
N ALA A 449 -19.66 47.35 -9.59
CA ALA A 449 -20.11 47.71 -10.93
C ALA A 449 -21.08 46.66 -11.52
N GLY A 450 -22.38 46.95 -11.60
CA GLY A 450 -23.37 46.07 -12.24
C GLY A 450 -23.86 44.91 -11.37
N ALA A 451 -24.29 45.17 -10.14
CA ALA A 451 -24.70 44.13 -9.18
C ALA A 451 -26.23 44.03 -9.00
N HIS A 452 -26.71 42.82 -8.71
CA HIS A 452 -28.13 42.48 -8.63
C HIS A 452 -28.45 41.56 -7.43
N GLY A 453 -29.34 41.98 -6.54
CA GLY A 453 -29.77 41.16 -5.39
C GLY A 453 -28.66 41.00 -4.35
N VAL A 454 -28.18 42.10 -3.78
CA VAL A 454 -27.12 42.12 -2.77
C VAL A 454 -27.70 42.50 -1.40
N ASN A 455 -27.38 41.72 -0.37
CA ASN A 455 -27.75 42.05 1.01
C ASN A 455 -26.48 42.17 1.87
N THR A 456 -26.31 43.30 2.57
CA THR A 456 -25.20 43.53 3.51
C THR A 456 -25.74 43.86 4.90
N ALA A 457 -25.14 43.31 5.95
CA ALA A 457 -25.51 43.60 7.34
C ALA A 457 -24.25 43.82 8.19
N GLY A 458 -24.10 44.94 8.90
CA GLY A 458 -22.91 45.17 9.71
C GLY A 458 -22.73 46.54 10.35
N SER A 459 -21.69 46.75 11.17
CA SER A 459 -21.58 47.98 11.97
C SER A 459 -21.02 49.22 11.25
N GLN A 460 -20.10 49.06 10.28
CA GLN A 460 -19.43 50.15 9.54
C GLN A 460 -19.24 49.76 8.06
N HIS A 461 -19.59 50.66 7.13
CA HIS A 461 -19.51 50.42 5.68
C HIS A 461 -18.96 51.64 4.93
N GLU A 462 -18.03 51.44 4.01
CA GLU A 462 -17.62 52.39 2.96
C GLU A 462 -17.81 51.73 1.58
N GLU A 463 -18.70 52.26 0.75
CA GLU A 463 -19.10 51.58 -0.49
C GLU A 463 -19.27 52.52 -1.69
N LEU A 464 -18.86 52.06 -2.88
CA LEU A 464 -19.03 52.80 -4.12
C LEU A 464 -19.65 51.91 -5.20
N TRP A 465 -20.82 52.28 -5.72
CA TRP A 465 -21.63 51.48 -6.62
C TRP A 465 -21.92 52.17 -7.95
N ALA A 466 -21.81 51.42 -9.04
CA ALA A 466 -22.24 51.82 -10.37
C ALA A 466 -23.18 50.76 -10.98
N GLY A 467 -24.45 51.07 -11.26
CA GLY A 467 -25.40 50.20 -11.96
C GLY A 467 -26.03 49.08 -11.12
N ALA A 468 -26.48 49.39 -9.91
CA ALA A 468 -27.05 48.41 -8.97
C ALA A 468 -28.57 48.19 -9.12
N HIS A 469 -29.05 46.97 -8.93
CA HIS A 469 -30.48 46.65 -9.00
C HIS A 469 -30.92 45.66 -7.90
N GLY A 470 -31.67 46.15 -6.91
CA GLY A 470 -32.20 45.35 -5.80
C GLY A 470 -31.13 45.07 -4.74
N GLY A 471 -31.15 45.82 -3.63
CA GLY A 471 -30.26 45.56 -2.50
C GLY A 471 -30.84 46.01 -1.16
N ASN A 472 -30.49 45.29 -0.08
CA ASN A 472 -30.93 45.61 1.28
C ASN A 472 -29.73 45.71 2.24
N LYS A 473 -29.66 46.79 3.01
CA LYS A 473 -28.57 47.03 3.95
C LYS A 473 -29.06 47.34 5.35
N GLU A 474 -28.44 46.74 6.36
CA GLU A 474 -28.72 47.01 7.77
C GLU A 474 -27.41 47.26 8.55
N GLY A 475 -27.26 48.43 9.19
CA GLY A 475 -25.99 48.74 9.88
C GLY A 475 -25.90 50.04 10.66
N SER A 476 -24.87 50.26 11.47
CA SER A 476 -24.80 51.46 12.33
C SER A 476 -24.19 52.71 11.70
N GLN A 477 -23.23 52.60 10.76
CA GLN A 477 -22.55 53.72 10.09
C GLN A 477 -22.27 53.40 8.61
N HIS A 478 -22.49 54.36 7.70
CA HIS A 478 -22.35 54.19 6.24
C HIS A 478 -21.73 55.43 5.56
N GLU A 479 -20.77 55.24 4.65
CA GLU A 479 -20.34 56.20 3.62
C GLU A 479 -20.54 55.60 2.21
N GLU A 480 -21.31 56.26 1.35
CA GLU A 480 -21.78 55.66 0.10
C GLU A 480 -21.72 56.61 -1.10
N LEU A 481 -21.36 56.08 -2.27
CA LEU A 481 -21.48 56.77 -3.55
C LEU A 481 -22.14 55.88 -4.60
N TRP A 482 -23.25 56.35 -5.19
CA TRP A 482 -24.07 55.59 -6.12
C TRP A 482 -24.23 56.27 -7.47
N ALA A 483 -24.08 55.51 -8.54
CA ALA A 483 -24.41 55.91 -9.90
C ALA A 483 -25.35 54.88 -10.56
N GLY A 484 -26.61 55.23 -10.84
CA GLY A 484 -27.56 54.40 -11.58
C GLY A 484 -28.16 53.22 -10.80
N ALA A 485 -28.65 53.44 -9.58
CA ALA A 485 -29.20 52.39 -8.70
C ALA A 485 -30.74 52.29 -8.76
N HIS A 486 -31.29 51.08 -8.61
CA HIS A 486 -32.74 50.84 -8.63
C HIS A 486 -33.18 49.85 -7.53
N GLY A 487 -34.13 50.24 -6.67
CA GLY A 487 -34.71 49.35 -5.65
C GLY A 487 -33.77 49.04 -4.47
N VAL A 488 -33.29 50.06 -3.78
CA VAL A 488 -32.33 49.94 -2.67
C VAL A 488 -33.01 50.27 -1.34
N SER A 489 -32.79 49.45 -0.31
CA SER A 489 -33.24 49.72 1.06
C SER A 489 -32.04 49.83 1.99
N THR A 490 -31.96 50.89 2.79
CA THR A 490 -30.91 51.08 3.80
C THR A 490 -31.52 51.39 5.17
N ALA A 491 -30.99 50.75 6.22
CA ALA A 491 -31.38 51.02 7.61
C ALA A 491 -30.13 51.23 8.48
N GLY A 492 -30.07 52.35 9.23
CA GLY A 492 -28.91 52.62 10.09
C GLY A 492 -28.83 53.94 10.85
N SER A 493 -27.85 54.07 11.74
CA SER A 493 -27.75 55.20 12.68
C SER A 493 -27.16 56.48 12.07
N GLN A 494 -26.16 56.37 11.17
CA GLN A 494 -25.42 57.48 10.56
C GLN A 494 -25.11 57.20 9.07
N HIS A 495 -25.29 58.21 8.20
CA HIS A 495 -25.14 58.10 6.74
C HIS A 495 -24.44 59.32 6.11
N VAL A 496 -23.49 59.09 5.19
CA VAL A 496 -22.96 60.08 4.22
C VAL A 496 -23.16 59.53 2.81
N GLU A 497 -23.91 60.23 1.96
CA GLU A 497 -24.34 59.66 0.67
C GLU A 497 -24.22 60.63 -0.50
N LEU A 498 -23.76 60.13 -1.66
CA LEU A 498 -23.72 60.87 -2.93
C LEU A 498 -24.40 60.08 -4.06
N TRP A 499 -25.41 60.67 -4.71
CA TRP A 499 -26.24 59.97 -5.69
C TRP A 499 -26.25 60.63 -7.09
N ALA A 500 -26.19 59.79 -8.12
CA ALA A 500 -26.52 60.15 -9.50
C ALA A 500 -27.47 59.10 -10.12
N GLY A 501 -28.72 59.49 -10.41
CA GLY A 501 -29.66 58.67 -11.22
C GLY A 501 -30.31 57.45 -10.52
N ALA A 502 -30.73 57.58 -9.25
CA ALA A 502 -31.35 56.50 -8.49
C ALA A 502 -32.89 56.49 -8.47
N HIS A 503 -33.51 55.31 -8.35
CA HIS A 503 -34.97 55.12 -8.28
C HIS A 503 -35.40 54.05 -7.25
N GLY A 504 -36.46 54.33 -6.47
CA GLY A 504 -37.05 53.36 -5.53
C GLY A 504 -36.17 53.09 -4.30
N VAL A 505 -35.77 54.14 -3.59
CA VAL A 505 -34.94 54.07 -2.38
C VAL A 505 -35.82 54.14 -1.13
N ASN A 506 -35.64 53.23 -0.16
CA ASN A 506 -36.30 53.28 1.15
C ASN A 506 -35.25 53.39 2.27
N LYS A 507 -35.43 54.34 3.21
CA LYS A 507 -34.43 54.65 4.26
C LYS A 507 -35.05 54.70 5.65
N GLU A 508 -34.36 54.14 6.64
CA GLU A 508 -34.69 54.30 8.06
C GLU A 508 -33.43 54.63 8.89
N GLY A 509 -33.40 55.77 9.61
CA GLY A 509 -32.19 56.18 10.35
C GLY A 509 -32.24 57.51 11.12
N SER A 510 -31.17 57.82 11.87
CA SER A 510 -31.13 58.95 12.82
C SER A 510 -30.28 60.17 12.44
N GLN A 511 -29.32 60.09 11.49
CA GLN A 511 -28.45 61.19 11.05
C GLN A 511 -28.03 61.04 9.56
N HIS A 512 -28.05 62.13 8.77
CA HIS A 512 -27.77 62.13 7.31
C HIS A 512 -26.96 63.37 6.83
N GLU A 513 -25.99 63.17 5.94
CA GLU A 513 -25.43 64.19 5.03
C GLU A 513 -25.60 63.74 3.55
N GLU A 514 -26.21 64.58 2.70
CA GLU A 514 -26.59 64.20 1.33
C GLU A 514 -26.12 65.21 0.26
N LEU A 515 -25.68 64.72 -0.89
CA LEU A 515 -25.39 65.53 -2.10
C LEU A 515 -26.00 64.86 -3.35
N TRP A 516 -26.83 65.62 -4.08
CA TRP A 516 -27.72 65.11 -5.14
C TRP A 516 -27.42 65.65 -6.54
N ALA A 517 -27.41 64.77 -7.55
CA ALA A 517 -27.42 65.16 -8.97
C ALA A 517 -28.43 64.31 -9.78
N GLY A 518 -29.71 64.74 -9.80
CA GLY A 518 -30.75 64.30 -10.75
C GLY A 518 -31.69 63.18 -10.27
N ALA A 519 -33.00 63.47 -10.16
CA ALA A 519 -34.04 62.51 -9.76
C ALA A 519 -35.43 62.82 -10.38
N HIS A 520 -36.24 61.78 -10.59
CA HIS A 520 -37.70 61.85 -10.73
C HIS A 520 -38.36 60.62 -10.06
N GLY A 521 -39.20 60.85 -9.04
CA GLY A 521 -40.16 59.85 -8.50
C GLY A 521 -39.96 59.52 -7.02
N VAL A 522 -40.88 60.02 -6.18
CA VAL A 522 -41.07 59.71 -4.74
C VAL A 522 -41.97 58.50 -4.59
#